data_AF-A0A7X9XC31-F1
#
_entry.id   AF-A0A7X9XC31-F1
#
_cell.length_a   1.000
_cell.length_b   1.000
_cell.length_c   1.000
_cell.angle_alpha   90.00
_cell.angle_beta   90.00
_cell.angle_gamma   90.00
#
_symmetry.space_group_name_H-M   'P 1'
#
loop_
_entity.id
_entity.type
_entity.pdbx_description
1 polymer ?
#
loop_
_entity_poly.entity_id
_entity_poly.type
_entity_poly.pdbx_seq_one_letter_code
_entity_poly.pdbx_strand_id
1 'polypeptide(L)'
;MKIQDNFYLIVILFFSTNCTNYNDMTEHEIKNYLDNKYGNNVNYKTEEDGHISKVKFVDIPSLTEIPEEIRIFKGLEEIKILNCNVTEVPEFITEFPELKALWLEGNPIKEIPSFITKCHKLNILDISSTEV
;
A
#
# COMPACT_ATOMS: atom_id res chain seq x y z
N MET A 1 -26.17 34.49 -3.84
CA MET A 1 -26.91 33.28 -3.43
C MET A 1 -26.21 32.11 -4.09
N LYS A 2 -25.61 31.23 -3.28
CA LYS A 2 -24.81 30.08 -3.69
C LYS A 2 -25.63 29.13 -4.57
N ILE A 3 -25.02 28.56 -5.61
CA ILE A 3 -25.06 27.10 -5.84
C ILE A 3 -23.65 26.69 -6.24
N GLN A 4 -22.95 26.15 -5.25
CA GLN A 4 -21.83 25.24 -5.37
C GLN A 4 -22.40 23.88 -5.86
N ASP A 5 -21.53 23.03 -6.39
CA ASP A 5 -21.78 21.61 -6.65
C ASP A 5 -22.35 21.24 -8.03
N ASN A 6 -21.45 21.00 -8.99
CA ASN A 6 -21.64 19.92 -9.96
C ASN A 6 -20.36 19.34 -10.58
N PHE A 7 -19.25 19.31 -9.83
CA PHE A 7 -18.06 18.56 -10.25
C PHE A 7 -18.13 17.06 -9.90
N TYR A 8 -19.06 16.65 -9.02
CA TYR A 8 -19.25 15.25 -8.65
C TYR A 8 -19.92 14.40 -9.74
N LEU A 9 -20.65 15.01 -10.69
CA LEU A 9 -21.42 14.26 -11.68
C LEU A 9 -20.56 13.76 -12.86
N ILE A 10 -19.40 14.37 -13.11
CA ILE A 10 -18.46 13.91 -14.17
C ILE A 10 -17.60 12.74 -13.70
N VAL A 11 -17.52 12.47 -12.39
CA VAL A 11 -16.73 11.35 -11.84
C VAL A 11 -17.48 10.01 -11.88
N ILE A 12 -18.81 10.00 -12.04
CA ILE A 12 -19.63 8.77 -11.90
C ILE A 12 -19.93 8.07 -13.25
N LEU A 13 -19.46 8.57 -14.40
CA LEU A 13 -19.69 7.91 -15.70
C LEU A 13 -18.57 6.94 -16.14
N PHE A 14 -17.58 6.66 -15.29
CA PHE A 14 -16.52 5.67 -15.57
C PHE A 14 -16.73 4.30 -14.90
N PHE A 15 -17.97 3.93 -14.54
CA PHE A 15 -18.27 2.56 -14.09
C PHE A 15 -18.53 1.62 -15.26
N SER A 16 -17.47 1.23 -15.99
CA SER A 16 -17.52 0.02 -16.83
C SER A 16 -16.20 -0.72 -17.07
N THR A 17 -15.05 -0.29 -16.53
CA THR A 17 -13.85 -1.16 -16.46
C THR A 17 -13.00 -0.80 -15.24
N ASN A 18 -12.62 -1.82 -14.46
CA ASN A 18 -11.53 -1.76 -13.48
C ASN A 18 -10.23 -1.43 -14.21
N CYS A 19 -9.91 -0.15 -14.36
CA CYS A 19 -8.59 0.36 -14.70
C CYS A 19 -8.48 1.79 -14.20
N THR A 20 -8.49 1.97 -12.88
CA THR A 20 -7.88 3.17 -12.31
C THR A 20 -6.38 3.05 -12.57
N ASN A 21 -5.88 3.73 -13.59
CA ASN A 21 -4.45 3.75 -13.88
C ASN A 21 -3.74 4.59 -12.81
N TYR A 22 -3.41 3.98 -11.67
CA TYR A 22 -2.72 4.65 -10.56
C TYR A 22 -1.37 5.25 -10.96
N ASN A 23 -0.83 4.85 -12.11
CA ASN A 23 0.44 5.35 -12.64
C ASN A 23 0.44 6.86 -12.96
N ASP A 24 -0.72 7.48 -13.12
CA ASP A 24 -0.85 8.91 -13.42
C ASP A 24 -1.12 9.77 -12.17
N MET A 25 -1.30 9.13 -11.00
CA MET A 25 -1.58 9.82 -9.75
C MET A 25 -0.29 10.30 -9.07
N THR A 26 -0.42 11.21 -8.12
CA THR A 26 0.66 11.65 -7.23
C THR A 26 0.65 10.84 -5.94
N GLU A 27 1.76 10.84 -5.19
CA GLU A 27 1.79 10.21 -3.86
C GLU A 27 0.70 10.77 -2.93
N HIS A 28 0.41 12.07 -3.02
CA HIS A 28 -0.63 12.71 -2.23
C HIS A 28 -2.03 12.18 -2.57
N GLU A 29 -2.33 11.97 -3.85
CA GLU A 29 -3.63 11.44 -4.27
C GLU A 29 -3.81 9.97 -3.86
N ILE A 30 -2.77 9.16 -3.97
CA ILE A 30 -2.81 7.77 -3.48
C ILE A 30 -2.94 7.72 -1.96
N LYS A 31 -2.22 8.58 -1.23
CA LYS A 31 -2.38 8.70 0.22
C LYS A 31 -3.84 9.02 0.58
N ASN A 32 -4.46 9.99 -0.08
CA ASN A 32 -5.87 10.33 0.16
C ASN A 32 -6.82 9.19 -0.20
N TYR A 33 -6.56 8.46 -1.29
CA TYR A 33 -7.34 7.28 -1.66
C TYR A 33 -7.29 6.20 -0.57
N LEU A 34 -6.09 5.88 -0.10
CA LEU A 34 -5.86 4.88 0.94
C LEU A 34 -6.46 5.34 2.29
N ASP A 35 -6.33 6.62 2.65
CA ASP A 35 -6.96 7.23 3.83
C ASP A 35 -8.49 7.10 3.79
N ASN A 36 -9.11 7.36 2.63
CA ASN A 36 -10.56 7.21 2.46
C ASN A 36 -11.00 5.74 2.53
N LYS A 37 -10.16 4.81 2.07
CA LYS A 37 -10.47 3.37 2.02
C LYS A 37 -10.28 2.68 3.38
N TYR A 38 -9.24 3.04 4.11
CA TYR A 38 -8.80 2.33 5.32
C TYR A 38 -8.87 3.18 6.59
N GLY A 39 -9.15 4.48 6.48
CA GLY A 39 -9.30 5.38 7.63
C GLY A 39 -8.03 5.44 8.49
N ASN A 40 -8.22 5.39 9.81
CA ASN A 40 -7.12 5.50 10.78
C ASN A 40 -6.23 4.24 10.87
N ASN A 41 -6.60 3.17 10.17
CA ASN A 41 -5.86 1.92 10.13
C ASN A 41 -4.71 1.94 9.11
N VAL A 42 -4.61 2.99 8.30
CA VAL A 42 -3.43 3.26 7.46
C VAL A 42 -2.70 4.50 7.95
N ASN A 43 -1.38 4.42 8.04
CA ASN A 43 -0.51 5.51 8.52
C ASN A 43 0.75 5.59 7.67
N TYR A 44 1.36 6.76 7.62
CA TYR A 44 2.52 7.04 6.77
C TYR A 44 3.57 7.84 7.53
N LYS A 45 4.83 7.70 7.11
CA LYS A 45 5.88 8.68 7.40
C LYS A 45 6.26 9.36 6.09
N THR A 46 6.26 10.68 6.11
CA THR A 46 6.73 11.53 5.02
C THR A 46 8.06 12.15 5.43
N GLU A 47 9.05 12.17 4.54
CA GLU A 47 10.33 12.85 4.77
C GLU A 47 10.23 14.36 4.45
N GLU A 48 11.30 15.10 4.71
CA GLU A 48 11.32 16.58 4.57
C GLU A 48 11.02 17.08 3.16
N ASP A 49 11.35 16.31 2.13
CA ASP A 49 11.11 16.60 0.72
C ASP A 49 9.70 16.20 0.24
N GLY A 50 8.88 15.64 1.13
CA GLY A 50 7.48 15.30 0.87
C GLY A 50 7.23 13.88 0.36
N HIS A 51 8.25 13.04 0.15
CA HIS A 51 8.03 11.65 -0.27
C HIS A 51 7.63 10.74 0.91
N ILE A 52 6.83 9.71 0.64
CA ILE A 52 6.45 8.71 1.63
C ILE A 52 7.54 7.64 1.75
N SER A 53 8.16 7.56 2.93
CA SER A 53 9.21 6.59 3.24
C SER A 53 8.72 5.39 4.03
N LYS A 54 7.57 5.51 4.71
CA LYS A 54 6.98 4.38 5.46
C LYS A 54 5.48 4.34 5.28
N VAL A 55 4.94 3.13 5.15
CA VAL A 55 3.50 2.86 5.16
C VAL A 55 3.17 1.74 6.13
N LYS A 56 2.09 1.92 6.91
CA LYS A 56 1.63 0.97 7.92
C LYS A 56 0.14 0.75 7.81
N PHE A 57 -0.26 -0.49 7.53
CA PHE A 57 -1.62 -1.01 7.60
C PHE A 57 -1.77 -1.86 8.86
N VAL A 58 -2.81 -1.62 9.68
CA VAL A 58 -3.00 -2.31 10.97
C VAL A 58 -4.46 -2.63 11.21
N ASP A 59 -4.78 -3.85 11.61
CA ASP A 59 -6.14 -4.26 12.00
C ASP A 59 -7.18 -3.93 10.91
N ILE A 60 -6.89 -4.31 9.66
CA ILE A 60 -7.79 -4.14 8.51
C ILE A 60 -8.28 -5.52 8.04
N PRO A 61 -9.42 -6.02 8.54
CA PRO A 61 -9.94 -7.34 8.16
C PRO A 61 -10.30 -7.45 6.66
N SER A 62 -10.57 -6.33 5.98
CA SER A 62 -10.85 -6.31 4.55
C SER A 62 -9.61 -6.29 3.66
N LEU A 63 -8.40 -6.16 4.23
CA LEU A 63 -7.16 -6.14 3.48
C LEU A 63 -6.66 -7.57 3.26
N THR A 64 -6.98 -8.12 2.10
CA THR A 64 -6.63 -9.50 1.70
C THR A 64 -5.38 -9.58 0.82
N GLU A 65 -4.93 -8.44 0.29
CA GLU A 65 -3.80 -8.30 -0.61
C GLU A 65 -3.01 -7.05 -0.25
N ILE A 66 -1.72 -7.02 -0.56
CA ILE A 66 -0.92 -5.80 -0.45
C ILE A 66 -1.40 -4.81 -1.53
N PRO A 67 -1.83 -3.58 -1.19
CA PRO A 67 -2.41 -2.66 -2.18
C PRO A 67 -1.38 -2.28 -3.24
N GLU A 68 -1.67 -2.57 -4.52
CA GLU A 68 -0.79 -2.19 -5.64
C GLU A 68 -0.59 -0.67 -5.74
N GLU A 69 -1.52 0.11 -5.19
CA GLU A 69 -1.45 1.57 -5.17
C GLU A 69 -0.16 2.09 -4.51
N ILE A 70 0.41 1.34 -3.55
CA ILE A 70 1.64 1.74 -2.87
C ILE A 70 2.87 1.72 -3.80
N ARG A 71 2.78 1.11 -5.00
CA ARG A 71 3.86 1.11 -6.02
C ARG A 71 4.31 2.50 -6.42
N ILE A 72 3.46 3.51 -6.21
CA ILE A 72 3.78 4.91 -6.50
C ILE A 72 4.83 5.50 -5.56
N PHE A 73 4.90 5.00 -4.33
CA PHE A 73 5.80 5.49 -3.30
C PHE A 73 7.21 4.94 -3.51
N LYS A 74 7.93 5.48 -4.49
CA LYS A 74 9.27 4.98 -4.89
C LYS A 74 10.34 5.14 -3.81
N GLY A 75 10.10 6.02 -2.84
CA GLY A 75 10.94 6.22 -1.66
C GLY A 75 10.66 5.30 -0.47
N LEU A 76 9.77 4.30 -0.60
CA LEU A 76 9.45 3.41 0.53
C LEU A 76 10.66 2.65 1.04
N GLU A 77 10.93 2.85 2.33
CA GLU A 77 11.94 2.13 3.12
C GLU A 77 11.33 1.08 4.04
N GLU A 78 10.08 1.25 4.46
CA GLU A 78 9.41 0.35 5.41
C GLU A 78 7.95 0.13 5.03
N ILE A 79 7.57 -1.14 4.89
CA ILE A 79 6.19 -1.58 4.72
C ILE A 79 5.80 -2.42 5.93
N LYS A 80 4.71 -2.03 6.60
CA LYS A 80 4.12 -2.77 7.72
C LYS A 80 2.68 -3.12 7.40
N ILE A 81 2.36 -4.40 7.47
CA ILE A 81 0.98 -4.90 7.35
C ILE A 81 0.79 -5.84 8.53
N LEU A 82 0.04 -5.40 9.53
CA LEU A 82 -0.06 -6.08 10.83
C LEU A 82 -1.51 -6.47 11.12
N ASN A 83 -1.74 -7.73 11.47
CA ASN A 83 -3.08 -8.24 11.82
C ASN A 83 -4.14 -7.95 10.74
N CYS A 84 -3.80 -8.22 9.48
CA CYS A 84 -4.73 -8.15 8.35
C CYS A 84 -5.03 -9.57 7.83
N ASN A 85 -5.56 -9.69 6.62
CA ASN A 85 -5.88 -10.98 5.99
C ASN A 85 -5.05 -11.22 4.72
N VAL A 86 -3.83 -10.67 4.65
CA VAL A 86 -2.96 -10.84 3.48
C VAL A 86 -2.47 -12.28 3.38
N THR A 87 -2.65 -12.89 2.21
CA THR A 87 -2.30 -14.32 2.01
C THR A 87 -1.04 -14.53 1.19
N GLU A 88 -0.57 -13.50 0.49
CA GLU A 88 0.58 -13.58 -0.40
C GLU A 88 1.39 -12.29 -0.41
N VAL A 89 2.69 -12.43 -0.70
CA VAL A 89 3.58 -11.30 -0.98
C VAL A 89 3.70 -11.20 -2.50
N PRO A 90 3.27 -10.09 -3.14
CA PRO A 90 3.30 -9.96 -4.59
C PRO A 90 4.70 -9.56 -5.12
N GLU A 91 4.99 -9.89 -6.38
CA GLU A 91 6.31 -9.65 -6.99
C GLU A 91 6.67 -8.15 -7.08
N PHE A 92 5.68 -7.26 -7.12
CA PHE A 92 5.93 -5.81 -7.17
C PHE A 92 6.64 -5.28 -5.90
N ILE A 93 6.69 -6.03 -4.80
CA ILE A 93 7.52 -5.68 -3.63
C ILE A 93 8.99 -5.50 -4.01
N THR A 94 9.42 -6.12 -5.10
CA THR A 94 10.78 -5.98 -5.65
C THR A 94 11.00 -4.67 -6.41
N GLU A 95 9.94 -3.89 -6.66
CA GLU A 95 10.00 -2.58 -7.33
C GLU A 95 10.37 -1.42 -6.39
N PHE A 96 10.51 -1.67 -5.08
CA PHE A 96 10.88 -0.66 -4.08
C PHE A 96 12.41 -0.65 -3.86
N PRO A 97 13.16 0.25 -4.52
CA PRO A 97 14.63 0.21 -4.49
C PRO A 97 15.22 0.56 -3.13
N GLU A 98 14.45 1.25 -2.27
CA GLU A 98 14.86 1.70 -0.94
C GLU A 98 14.33 0.81 0.20
N LEU A 99 13.60 -0.27 -0.10
CA LEU A 99 12.94 -1.09 0.92
C LEU A 99 13.97 -1.78 1.83
N LYS A 100 13.95 -1.42 3.11
CA LYS A 100 14.81 -1.94 4.17
C LYS A 100 14.06 -2.91 5.08
N ALA A 101 12.77 -2.67 5.33
CA ALA A 101 12.00 -3.47 6.28
C ALA A 101 10.61 -3.84 5.75
N LEU A 102 10.27 -5.12 5.84
CA LEU A 102 8.95 -5.67 5.51
C LEU A 102 8.42 -6.44 6.72
N TRP A 103 7.30 -5.97 7.28
CA TRP A 103 6.65 -6.61 8.42
C TRP A 103 5.28 -7.10 8.00
N LEU A 104 5.03 -8.39 8.19
CA LEU A 104 3.83 -9.11 7.77
C LEU A 104 3.20 -9.86 8.94
N GLU A 105 3.49 -9.44 10.17
CA GLU A 105 3.01 -10.07 11.40
C GLU A 105 1.49 -10.25 11.41
N GLY A 106 1.03 -11.44 11.79
CA GLY A 106 -0.40 -11.71 11.98
C GLY A 106 -1.20 -11.72 10.68
N ASN A 107 -0.57 -12.13 9.56
CA ASN A 107 -1.25 -12.35 8.29
C ASN A 107 -1.18 -13.84 7.90
N PRO A 108 -2.22 -14.41 7.25
CA PRO A 108 -2.25 -15.82 6.81
C PRO A 108 -1.41 -16.09 5.55
N ILE A 109 -0.16 -15.59 5.52
CA ILE A 109 0.78 -15.82 4.43
C ILE A 109 1.30 -17.25 4.50
N LYS A 110 1.25 -17.96 3.37
CA LYS A 110 1.59 -19.41 3.30
C LYS A 110 2.97 -19.71 2.75
N GLU A 111 3.55 -18.76 2.03
CA GLU A 111 4.87 -18.92 1.45
C GLU A 111 5.60 -17.58 1.38
N ILE A 112 6.92 -17.62 1.56
CA ILE A 112 7.78 -16.50 1.24
C ILE A 112 8.34 -16.72 -0.16
N PRO A 113 7.98 -15.89 -1.13
CA PRO A 113 8.35 -16.11 -2.52
C PRO A 113 9.85 -15.89 -2.73
N SER A 114 10.45 -16.70 -3.60
CA SER A 114 11.89 -16.63 -3.90
C SER A 114 12.36 -15.27 -4.43
N PHE A 115 11.48 -14.49 -5.06
CA PHE A 115 11.81 -13.15 -5.55
C PHE A 115 12.07 -12.13 -4.42
N ILE A 116 11.78 -12.44 -3.15
CA ILE A 116 12.13 -11.57 -2.02
C ILE A 116 13.63 -11.26 -1.98
N THR A 117 14.47 -12.14 -2.53
CA THR A 117 15.92 -11.93 -2.65
C THR A 117 16.30 -10.81 -3.62
N LYS A 118 15.37 -10.33 -4.46
CA LYS A 118 15.56 -9.18 -5.35
C LYS A 118 15.48 -7.84 -4.58
N CYS A 119 14.93 -7.83 -3.36
CA CYS A 119 14.91 -6.66 -2.50
C CYS A 119 16.29 -6.45 -1.85
N HIS A 120 17.26 -5.92 -2.61
CA HIS A 120 18.67 -5.89 -2.22
C HIS A 120 19.00 -5.09 -0.95
N LYS A 121 18.12 -4.18 -0.51
CA LYS A 121 18.29 -3.40 0.72
C LYS A 121 17.53 -3.97 1.92
N LEU A 122 16.72 -5.02 1.72
CA LEU A 122 15.90 -5.61 2.77
C LEU A 122 16.79 -6.26 3.83
N ASN A 123 16.71 -5.75 5.06
CA ASN A 123 17.46 -6.24 6.21
C ASN A 123 16.56 -6.78 7.32
N ILE A 124 15.27 -6.44 7.30
CA ILE A 124 14.27 -6.91 8.25
C ILE A 124 13.11 -7.51 7.46
N LEU A 125 12.86 -8.80 7.70
CA LEU A 125 11.65 -9.50 7.27
C LEU A 125 11.01 -10.11 8.51
N ASP A 126 9.89 -9.56 8.95
CA ASP A 126 9.10 -10.12 10.05
C ASP A 126 7.88 -10.85 9.48
N ILE A 127 7.83 -12.15 9.73
CA ILE A 127 6.76 -13.07 9.31
C ILE A 127 6.21 -13.83 10.52
N SER A 128 6.33 -13.25 11.71
CA SER A 128 5.78 -13.84 12.93
C SER A 128 4.26 -13.98 12.82
N SER A 129 3.73 -15.06 13.39
CA SER A 129 2.29 -15.35 13.33
C SER A 129 1.73 -15.42 11.90
N THR A 130 2.54 -15.89 10.94
CA THR A 130 2.12 -16.30 9.59
C THR A 130 1.96 -17.82 9.49
N GLU A 131 1.49 -18.33 8.34
CA GLU A 131 1.28 -19.76 8.07
C GLU A 131 2.41 -20.38 7.20
N VAL A 132 3.55 -19.69 7.08
CA VAL A 132 4.76 -20.13 6.35
C VAL A 132 5.42 -21.35 7.00
#